data_AF-A0A2G2WCB9-F1
#
_entry.id   AF-A0A2G2WCB9-F1
#
_cell.length_a   1.000
_cell.length_b   1.000
_cell.length_c   1.000
_cell.angle_alpha   90.00
_cell.angle_beta   90.00
_cell.angle_gamma   90.00
#
_symmetry.space_group_name_H-M   'P 1'
#
loop_
_entity.id
_entity.type
_entity.pdbx_description
1 polymer ?
#
loop_
_entity_poly.entity_id
_entity_poly.type
_entity_poly.pdbx_seq_one_letter_code
_entity_poly.pdbx_strand_id
1 'polypeptide(L)'
;MNIGSLLCLDTWRKDVKIEDVKDALDKAAPGKIRVVSLTKVSREFHPNFSAKWRRYLYIFPIDDVLGEKQGGQIWIDGCTDVHQQNECGKSAVDESNGNLTDDDNDELVHGNKPIKFEVSKVNRLLGQLEGKLLSYKMFARDTKASRNK
;
A
#
# COMPACT_ATOMS: atom_id res chain seq x y z
N MET A 1 -4.00 10.64 -0.64
CA MET A 1 -5.20 11.11 0.09
C MET A 1 -5.43 10.21 1.29
N ASN A 2 -5.56 10.75 2.50
CA ASN A 2 -5.88 9.98 3.69
C ASN A 2 -7.38 10.18 3.99
N ILE A 3 -8.12 9.09 4.13
CA ILE A 3 -9.58 9.10 4.26
C ILE A 3 -10.07 8.72 5.66
N GLY A 4 -9.18 8.33 6.59
CA GLY A 4 -9.60 7.65 7.81
C GLY A 4 -8.55 7.58 8.92
N SER A 5 -7.75 8.63 9.12
CA SER A 5 -6.91 8.73 10.32
C SER A 5 -7.77 8.84 11.58
N LEU A 6 -7.40 8.07 12.61
CA LEU A 6 -8.00 8.15 13.94
C LEU A 6 -6.95 8.69 14.92
N LEU A 7 -7.34 9.71 15.69
CA LEU A 7 -6.51 10.36 16.70
C LEU A 7 -7.26 10.37 18.04
N CYS A 8 -6.52 10.34 19.15
CA CYS A 8 -7.05 10.51 20.50
C CYS A 8 -6.36 11.70 21.15
N LEU A 9 -7.14 12.52 21.86
CA LEU A 9 -6.70 13.76 22.50
C LEU A 9 -7.21 13.75 23.93
N ASP A 10 -6.32 14.05 24.87
CA ASP A 10 -6.66 14.23 26.28
C ASP A 10 -6.65 15.71 26.65
N THR A 11 -7.59 16.11 27.49
CA THR A 11 -7.61 17.46 28.06
C THR A 11 -8.02 17.43 29.53
N TRP A 12 -7.40 18.31 30.32
CA TRP A 12 -7.75 18.52 31.72
C TRP A 12 -8.92 19.49 31.89
N ARG A 13 -9.29 20.21 30.81
CA ARG A 13 -10.43 21.14 30.81
C ARG A 13 -11.75 20.38 30.81
N LYS A 14 -12.67 20.78 31.69
CA LYS A 14 -14.00 20.16 31.85
C LYS A 14 -15.12 20.93 31.16
N ASP A 15 -14.83 22.17 30.78
CA ASP A 15 -15.73 23.14 30.15
C ASP A 15 -15.74 23.05 28.62
N VAL A 16 -14.83 22.27 28.03
CA VAL A 16 -14.73 22.11 26.58
C VAL A 16 -15.83 21.20 26.07
N LYS A 17 -16.67 21.72 25.16
CA LYS A 17 -17.67 20.92 24.46
C LYS A 17 -17.09 20.26 23.22
N ILE A 18 -17.71 19.18 22.79
CA ILE A 18 -17.27 18.41 21.61
C ILE A 18 -17.39 19.29 20.36
N GLU A 19 -18.42 20.13 20.28
CA GLU A 19 -18.66 21.04 19.18
C GLU A 19 -17.53 22.08 19.04
N ASP A 20 -17.04 22.61 20.16
CA ASP A 20 -15.94 23.59 20.17
C ASP A 20 -14.65 22.97 19.62
N VAL A 21 -14.38 21.71 19.96
CA VAL A 21 -13.21 20.97 19.46
C VAL A 21 -13.30 20.74 17.97
N LYS A 22 -14.48 20.31 17.49
CA LYS A 22 -14.71 20.10 16.06
C LYS A 22 -14.49 21.40 15.28
N ASP A 23 -15.11 22.49 15.73
CA ASP A 23 -15.00 23.80 15.11
C ASP A 23 -13.55 24.29 15.06
N ALA A 24 -12.81 24.15 16.17
CA ALA A 24 -11.42 24.55 16.23
C ALA A 24 -10.55 23.76 15.25
N LEU A 25 -10.77 22.45 15.14
CA LEU A 25 -10.02 21.58 14.21
C LEU A 25 -10.33 21.89 12.75
N ASP A 26 -11.60 22.06 12.40
CA ASP A 26 -12.00 22.40 11.03
C ASP A 26 -11.50 23.80 10.62
N LYS A 27 -11.44 24.75 11.57
CA LYS A 27 -10.88 26.10 11.34
C LYS A 27 -9.35 26.14 11.33
N ALA A 28 -8.67 25.18 11.96
CA ALA A 28 -7.21 25.20 12.09
C ALA A 28 -6.48 25.03 10.75
N ALA A 29 -7.01 24.21 9.83
CA ALA A 29 -6.47 24.08 8.47
C ALA A 29 -7.58 23.75 7.45
N PRO A 30 -8.41 24.75 7.10
CA PRO A 30 -9.55 24.57 6.20
C PRO A 30 -9.11 23.97 4.86
N GLY A 31 -9.85 22.97 4.38
CA GLY A 31 -9.58 22.30 3.11
C GLY A 31 -8.41 21.31 3.11
N LYS A 32 -7.59 21.28 4.17
CA LYS A 32 -6.48 20.32 4.33
C LYS A 32 -6.84 19.19 5.28
N ILE A 33 -7.48 19.53 6.39
CA ILE A 33 -8.02 18.57 7.37
C ILE A 33 -9.50 18.88 7.58
N ARG A 34 -10.24 17.83 7.92
CA ARG A 34 -11.65 17.95 8.28
C ARG A 34 -11.99 16.86 9.28
N VAL A 35 -12.69 17.24 10.35
CA VAL A 35 -13.23 16.29 11.32
C VAL A 35 -14.44 15.60 10.71
N VAL A 36 -14.34 14.29 10.55
CA VAL A 36 -15.45 13.46 10.05
C VAL A 36 -16.40 13.05 11.18
N SER A 37 -15.83 12.66 12.32
CA SER A 37 -16.56 12.26 13.52
C SER A 37 -15.75 12.63 14.75
N LEU A 38 -16.44 12.91 15.85
CA LEU A 38 -15.84 13.17 17.15
C LEU A 38 -16.67 12.46 18.21
N THR A 39 -16.00 11.75 19.12
CA THR A 39 -16.68 10.96 20.15
C THR A 39 -15.83 10.93 21.41
N LYS A 40 -16.47 11.05 22.57
CA LYS A 40 -15.82 10.88 23.86
C LYS A 40 -15.61 9.39 24.13
N VAL A 41 -14.39 9.02 24.48
CA VAL A 41 -13.98 7.62 24.73
C VAL A 41 -13.53 7.44 26.18
N SER A 42 -13.42 6.19 26.62
CA SER A 42 -12.81 5.84 27.92
C SER A 42 -11.32 6.21 27.94
N ARG A 43 -10.77 6.47 29.13
CA ARG A 43 -9.34 6.72 29.34
C ARG A 43 -8.45 5.54 28.95
N GLU A 44 -9.00 4.34 28.88
CA GLU A 44 -8.27 3.13 28.49
C GLU A 44 -8.11 3.01 26.97
N PHE A 45 -8.81 3.84 26.19
CA PHE A 45 -8.76 3.79 24.74
C PHE A 45 -7.43 4.35 24.21
N HIS A 46 -6.75 3.59 23.34
CA HIS A 46 -5.58 4.07 22.62
C HIS A 46 -5.68 3.71 21.13
N PRO A 47 -5.62 4.68 20.20
CA PRO A 47 -5.99 4.48 18.80
C PRO A 47 -5.13 3.43 18.10
N ASN A 48 -3.86 3.31 18.48
CA ASN A 48 -2.96 2.33 17.90
C ASN A 48 -3.08 0.93 18.50
N PHE A 49 -3.33 0.83 19.81
CA PHE A 49 -3.37 -0.45 20.53
C PHE A 49 -4.75 -1.08 20.52
N SER A 50 -5.80 -0.27 20.47
CA SER A 50 -7.19 -0.74 20.33
C SER A 50 -7.54 -1.09 18.88
N ALA A 51 -6.74 -0.69 17.89
CA ALA A 51 -7.00 -1.01 16.48
C ALA A 51 -6.71 -2.49 16.18
N LYS A 52 -7.71 -3.19 15.61
CA LYS A 52 -7.58 -4.60 15.19
C LYS A 52 -6.95 -4.76 13.80
N TRP A 53 -7.17 -3.79 12.91
CA TRP A 53 -6.67 -3.82 11.53
C TRP A 53 -6.53 -2.40 10.99
N ARG A 54 -5.78 -2.25 9.89
CA ARG A 54 -5.65 -1.01 9.11
C ARG A 54 -5.88 -1.36 7.65
N ARG A 55 -6.67 -0.56 6.95
CA ARG A 55 -6.96 -0.74 5.52
C ARG A 55 -6.34 0.40 4.73
N TYR A 56 -5.57 0.03 3.71
CA TYR A 56 -4.95 0.96 2.79
C TYR A 56 -5.59 0.82 1.41
N LEU A 57 -5.75 1.94 0.72
CA LEU A 57 -6.22 1.99 -0.66
C LEU A 57 -5.13 2.67 -1.49
N TYR A 58 -4.64 1.97 -2.50
CA TYR A 58 -3.76 2.52 -3.52
C TYR A 58 -4.58 2.75 -4.78
N ILE A 59 -4.56 3.99 -5.28
CA ILE A 59 -5.25 4.38 -6.50
C ILE A 59 -4.17 4.62 -7.54
N PHE A 60 -4.18 3.84 -8.61
CA PHE A 60 -3.27 3.99 -9.75
C PHE A 60 -4.01 4.74 -10.85
N PRO A 61 -3.57 5.96 -11.21
CA PRO A 61 -4.08 6.62 -12.41
C PRO A 61 -3.61 5.81 -13.62
N ILE A 62 -4.53 5.40 -14.48
CA ILE A 62 -4.22 4.77 -15.76
C ILE A 62 -4.37 5.86 -16.80
N ASP A 63 -3.25 6.39 -17.29
CA ASP A 63 -3.25 7.40 -18.34
C ASP A 63 -3.43 6.70 -19.70
N ASP A 64 -4.56 6.93 -20.35
CA ASP A 64 -4.78 6.53 -21.76
C ASP A 64 -4.00 7.44 -22.74
N VAL A 65 -3.25 8.41 -22.22
CA VAL A 65 -2.65 9.54 -22.95
C VAL A 65 -1.22 9.25 -23.43
N LEU A 66 -0.87 7.98 -23.65
CA LEU A 66 0.23 7.62 -24.54
C LEU A 66 -0.41 7.04 -25.79
N GLY A 67 -0.86 7.97 -26.63
CA GLY A 67 -1.59 7.68 -27.86
C GLY A 67 -0.81 6.79 -28.80
N GLU A 68 -1.24 5.54 -28.88
CA GLU A 68 -1.39 4.90 -30.18
C GLU A 68 -2.88 4.74 -30.42
N LYS A 69 -3.36 5.39 -31.49
CA LYS A 69 -4.69 5.20 -32.06
C LYS A 69 -4.78 3.79 -32.64
N GLN A 70 -4.85 2.77 -31.79
CA GLN A 70 -5.42 1.47 -32.14
C GLN A 70 -6.19 1.02 -30.91
N GLY A 71 -7.47 0.66 -31.10
CA GLY A 71 -8.42 0.36 -30.03
C GLY A 71 -7.89 -0.68 -29.03
N GLY A 72 -7.25 -0.19 -27.97
CA GLY A 72 -6.81 -0.95 -26.82
C GLY A 72 -7.94 -1.01 -25.81
N GLN A 73 -8.89 -1.89 -26.10
CA GLN A 73 -9.97 -2.28 -25.23
C GLN A 73 -9.41 -2.54 -23.82
N ILE A 74 -10.03 -1.98 -22.79
CA ILE A 74 -9.89 -2.51 -21.44
C ILE A 74 -10.45 -3.93 -21.51
N TRP A 75 -9.61 -4.92 -21.77
CA TRP A 75 -9.99 -6.32 -21.76
C TRP A 75 -10.25 -6.71 -20.30
N ILE A 76 -11.47 -6.41 -19.83
CA ILE A 76 -12.09 -7.16 -18.74
C ILE A 76 -12.54 -8.47 -19.38
N ASP A 77 -11.60 -9.37 -19.65
CA ASP A 77 -11.97 -10.72 -20.06
C ASP A 77 -12.55 -11.42 -18.84
N GLY A 78 -13.84 -11.70 -18.89
CA GLY A 78 -14.53 -12.47 -17.87
C GLY A 78 -13.97 -13.88 -17.89
N CYS A 79 -13.08 -14.19 -16.95
CA CYS A 79 -12.45 -15.51 -16.87
C CYS A 79 -13.53 -16.58 -16.69
N THR A 80 -13.82 -17.31 -17.77
CA THR A 80 -14.37 -18.65 -17.71
C THR A 80 -13.27 -19.64 -18.09
N ASP A 81 -13.19 -20.67 -17.26
CA ASP A 81 -12.48 -21.94 -17.43
C ASP A 81 -10.97 -22.05 -17.14
N VAL A 82 -10.72 -22.51 -15.90
CA VAL A 82 -10.05 -23.76 -15.52
C VAL A 82 -9.00 -24.36 -16.48
N HIS A 83 -7.82 -24.63 -15.89
CA HIS A 83 -6.70 -25.47 -16.35
C HIS A 83 -5.88 -24.97 -17.56
N GLN A 84 -4.79 -24.27 -17.27
CA GLN A 84 -3.53 -24.58 -17.98
C GLN A 84 -2.31 -24.36 -17.10
N GLN A 85 -1.46 -25.37 -17.15
CA GLN A 85 -0.39 -25.66 -16.22
C GLN A 85 0.84 -24.79 -16.51
N ASN A 86 1.64 -24.62 -15.46
CA ASN A 86 2.94 -23.97 -15.49
C ASN A 86 3.90 -24.68 -16.45
N GLU A 87 4.44 -23.98 -17.44
CA GLU A 87 5.74 -24.33 -18.02
C GLU A 87 6.71 -23.17 -17.86
N CYS A 88 7.60 -23.37 -16.88
CA CYS A 88 8.85 -22.65 -16.70
C CYS A 88 9.80 -23.09 -17.83
N GLY A 89 10.09 -22.17 -18.75
CA GLY A 89 11.02 -22.39 -19.86
C GLY A 89 12.42 -22.71 -19.34
N LYS A 90 12.84 -23.96 -19.58
CA LYS A 90 14.22 -24.42 -19.44
C LYS A 90 15.02 -24.01 -20.68
N SER A 91 16.20 -23.44 -20.47
CA SER A 91 17.33 -23.61 -21.39
C SER A 91 18.60 -23.92 -20.58
N ALA A 92 19.07 -25.15 -20.75
CA ALA A 92 20.43 -25.68 -20.53
C ALA A 92 21.51 -24.73 -21.11
N VAL A 93 22.79 -24.65 -20.71
CA VAL A 93 23.77 -25.36 -19.84
C VAL A 93 24.93 -24.34 -19.73
N ASP A 94 25.63 -24.16 -18.60
CA ASP A 94 26.99 -24.71 -18.40
C ASP A 94 27.47 -24.48 -16.95
N GLU A 95 28.12 -25.50 -16.39
CA GLU A 95 28.73 -25.47 -15.05
C GLU A 95 30.07 -24.73 -15.11
N SER A 96 30.27 -23.72 -14.27
CA SER A 96 31.62 -23.34 -13.85
C SER A 96 31.60 -22.81 -12.43
N ASN A 97 32.24 -23.57 -11.54
CA ASN A 97 32.54 -23.17 -10.17
C ASN A 97 33.49 -21.97 -10.17
N GLY A 98 32.99 -20.82 -9.70
CA GLY A 98 33.80 -19.66 -9.33
C GLY A 98 33.31 -19.10 -8.01
N ASN A 99 34.07 -19.35 -6.94
CA ASN A 99 34.00 -18.54 -5.71
C ASN A 99 34.47 -17.10 -6.02
N LEU A 100 34.15 -16.17 -5.08
CA LEU A 100 34.54 -14.74 -5.00
C LEU A 100 33.52 -13.80 -5.65
N THR A 101 33.06 -12.70 -5.07
CA THR A 101 33.28 -11.96 -3.81
C THR A 101 32.16 -10.91 -3.78
N ASP A 102 31.68 -10.49 -2.61
CA ASP A 102 30.82 -9.30 -2.48
C ASP A 102 31.52 -8.11 -3.14
N ASP A 103 30.99 -7.65 -4.28
CA ASP A 103 31.32 -6.35 -4.86
C ASP A 103 30.01 -5.61 -5.10
N ASP A 104 29.77 -4.61 -4.25
CA ASP A 104 28.63 -3.69 -4.26
C ASP A 104 28.69 -2.77 -5.49
N ASN A 105 28.46 -3.33 -6.68
CA ASN A 105 28.22 -2.56 -7.89
C ASN A 105 27.34 -3.31 -8.88
N ASP A 106 26.16 -3.72 -8.40
CA ASP A 106 25.08 -4.11 -9.29
C ASP A 106 24.49 -2.81 -9.88
N GLU A 107 25.10 -2.32 -10.96
CA GLU A 107 24.49 -1.35 -11.87
C GLU A 107 23.27 -2.03 -12.49
N LEU A 108 22.17 -2.02 -11.73
CA LEU A 108 20.88 -2.57 -12.12
C LEU A 108 20.43 -1.84 -13.38
N VAL A 109 20.74 -2.42 -14.54
CA VAL A 109 20.26 -2.02 -15.86
C VAL A 109 18.77 -1.75 -15.69
N HIS A 110 18.40 -0.46 -15.66
CA HIS A 110 17.03 -0.04 -15.50
C HIS A 110 16.31 -0.35 -16.81
N GLY A 111 15.94 -1.62 -16.98
CA GLY A 111 14.95 -2.02 -17.97
C GLY A 111 13.75 -1.11 -17.82
N ASN A 112 13.27 -0.58 -18.95
CA ASN A 112 12.18 0.40 -18.97
C ASN A 112 11.05 -0.07 -18.05
N LYS A 113 10.71 0.74 -17.03
CA LYS A 113 9.64 0.38 -16.08
C LYS A 113 8.34 0.19 -16.86
N PRO A 114 7.64 -0.94 -16.68
CA PRO A 114 6.37 -1.15 -17.36
C PRO A 114 5.39 -0.06 -16.95
N ILE A 115 4.84 0.63 -17.95
CA ILE A 115 3.88 1.73 -17.78
C ILE A 115 2.42 1.26 -17.81
N LYS A 116 2.19 -0.03 -18.10
CA LYS A 116 0.86 -0.65 -18.20
C LYS A 116 0.87 -2.00 -17.50
N PHE A 117 -0.27 -2.40 -16.97
CA PHE A 117 -0.46 -3.71 -16.34
C PHE A 117 -1.88 -4.22 -16.58
N GLU A 118 -2.03 -5.54 -16.47
CA GLU A 118 -3.33 -6.21 -16.58
C GLU A 118 -3.93 -6.40 -15.18
N VAL A 119 -5.13 -5.86 -14.97
CA VAL A 119 -5.80 -5.87 -13.64
C VAL A 119 -6.08 -7.30 -13.17
N SER A 120 -6.50 -8.20 -14.06
CA SER A 120 -6.77 -9.62 -13.75
C SER A 120 -5.53 -10.33 -13.20
N LYS A 121 -4.37 -10.12 -13.82
CA LYS A 121 -3.08 -10.69 -13.39
C LYS A 121 -2.68 -10.16 -12.01
N VAL A 122 -2.82 -8.84 -11.79
CA VAL A 122 -2.55 -8.25 -10.47
C VAL A 122 -3.49 -8.82 -9.41
N ASN A 123 -4.79 -8.91 -9.70
CA ASN A 123 -5.77 -9.47 -8.78
C ASN A 123 -5.46 -10.93 -8.43
N ARG A 124 -5.10 -11.75 -9.42
CA ARG A 124 -4.69 -13.15 -9.21
C ARG A 124 -3.48 -13.25 -8.28
N LEU A 125 -2.48 -12.39 -8.46
CA LEU A 125 -1.30 -12.35 -7.60
C LEU A 125 -1.65 -11.90 -6.17
N LEU A 126 -2.47 -10.86 -6.02
CA LEU A 126 -2.90 -10.37 -4.70
C LEU A 126 -3.74 -11.41 -3.95
N GLY A 127 -4.61 -12.15 -4.63
CA GLY A 127 -5.37 -13.25 -4.05
C GLY A 127 -4.49 -14.37 -3.49
N GLN A 128 -3.26 -14.54 -3.98
CA GLN A 128 -2.30 -15.49 -3.41
C GLN A 128 -1.76 -15.04 -2.04
N LEU A 129 -1.89 -13.77 -1.68
CA LEU A 129 -1.41 -13.20 -0.41
C LEU A 129 -2.51 -13.12 0.65
N GLU A 130 -3.77 -13.11 0.23
CA GLU A 130 -4.92 -12.96 1.13
C GLU A 130 -5.01 -14.11 2.15
N GLY A 131 -5.27 -13.76 3.42
CA GLY A 131 -5.44 -14.72 4.51
C GLY A 131 -4.17 -15.48 4.93
N LYS A 132 -3.02 -15.22 4.30
CA LYS A 132 -1.76 -15.91 4.60
C LYS A 132 -0.89 -15.13 5.57
N LEU A 133 -0.29 -15.85 6.52
CA LEU A 133 0.77 -15.31 7.37
C LEU A 133 2.11 -15.43 6.63
N LEU A 134 2.53 -14.34 5.99
CA LEU A 134 3.75 -14.29 5.19
C LEU A 134 4.83 -13.45 5.87
N SER A 135 6.09 -13.73 5.54
CA SER A 135 7.19 -12.81 5.87
C SER A 135 7.14 -11.62 4.90
N TYR A 136 6.67 -10.47 5.38
CA TYR A 136 6.65 -9.24 4.57
C TYR A 136 8.01 -8.51 4.55
N LYS A 137 9.09 -9.12 5.05
CA LYS A 137 10.42 -8.50 5.14
C LYS A 137 10.95 -8.04 3.78
N MET A 138 10.71 -8.80 2.72
CA MET A 138 11.11 -8.42 1.35
C MET A 138 10.46 -7.12 0.84
N PHE A 139 9.34 -6.71 1.45
CA PHE A 139 8.62 -5.47 1.10
C PHE A 139 8.84 -4.35 2.11
N ALA A 140 9.42 -4.66 3.27
CA ALA A 140 9.73 -3.66 4.28
C ALA A 140 10.93 -2.85 3.81
N ARG A 141 10.79 -1.52 3.82
CA ARG A 141 11.98 -0.67 3.74
C ARG A 141 12.68 -0.73 5.09
N ASP A 142 14.00 -0.71 5.09
CA ASP A 142 14.78 -0.52 6.31
C ASP A 142 14.43 0.82 6.94
N THR A 143 13.49 0.80 7.87
CA THR A 143 13.22 1.95 8.73
C THR A 143 14.35 1.99 9.75
N LYS A 144 15.27 2.95 9.61
CA LYS A 144 16.24 3.27 10.68
C LYS A 144 15.46 3.40 11.98
N ALA A 145 15.88 2.66 13.01
CA ALA A 145 15.26 2.73 14.32
C ALA A 145 15.32 4.19 14.82
N SER A 146 14.18 4.88 14.79
CA SER A 146 14.06 6.18 15.43
C SER A 146 13.96 5.92 16.92
N ARG A 147 15.09 6.04 17.63
CA ARG A 147 15.10 6.03 19.09
C ARG A 147 14.29 7.25 19.55
N ASN A 148 13.12 7.01 20.15
CA ASN A 148 12.51 8.01 21.03
C ASN A 148 13.55 8.31 22.13
N LYS A 149 14.01 9.56 22.20
CA LYS A 149 14.73 10.08 23.38
C LYS A 149 13.73 10.58 24.39
#